data_AF-A0A1G2XTF1-F1
#
_entry.id   AF-A0A1G2XTF1-F1
#
_cell.length_a   1.000
_cell.length_b   1.000
_cell.length_c   1.000
_cell.angle_alpha   90.00
_cell.angle_beta   90.00
_cell.angle_gamma   90.00
#
_symmetry.space_group_name_H-M   'P 1'
#
loop_
_entity.id
_entity.type
_entity.pdbx_description
1 polymer ?
#
loop_
_entity_poly.entity_id
_entity_poly.type
_entity_poly.pdbx_seq_one_letter_code
_entity_poly.pdbx_strand_id
1 'polypeptide(L)'
;MDALGRHIIVEMWGCCKDTIDNMNIVKEILTKATESIKATLVDVVCHRFSPYGVTGVAILAESHISVHTWPEYEYTAVDIFICSSTINPHDAASYMAQAFCAKETSILEFKRGDFLSKKIPDGKQIELNMGVLNCQSPTYL
;
A
#
# COMPACT_ATOMS: atom_id res chain seq x y z
N MET A 1 -1.76 5.38 -20.81
CA MET A 1 -2.29 4.93 -19.51
C MET A 1 -3.43 5.88 -19.17
N ASP A 2 -4.60 5.37 -18.77
CA ASP A 2 -5.78 6.21 -18.52
C ASP A 2 -5.79 6.85 -17.11
N ALA A 3 -4.79 6.53 -16.30
CA ALA A 3 -4.56 7.05 -14.95
C ALA A 3 -3.05 7.26 -14.71
N LEU A 4 -2.66 7.88 -13.60
CA LEU A 4 -1.26 8.03 -13.18
C LEU A 4 -0.70 6.76 -12.53
N GLY A 5 -1.57 5.93 -11.93
CA GLY A 5 -1.16 4.65 -11.36
C GLY A 5 -2.34 3.79 -10.92
N ARG A 6 -2.03 2.57 -10.50
CA ARG A 6 -2.99 1.59 -9.98
C ARG A 6 -2.69 1.35 -8.50
N HIS A 7 -3.69 1.48 -7.66
CA HIS A 7 -3.58 1.27 -6.22
C HIS A 7 -4.53 0.16 -5.82
N ILE A 8 -3.98 -0.94 -5.32
CA ILE A 8 -4.78 -2.02 -4.76
C ILE A 8 -4.69 -2.02 -3.24
N ILE A 9 -5.84 -2.24 -2.60
CA ILE A 9 -6.00 -2.47 -1.16
C ILE A 9 -6.25 -3.96 -1.02
N VAL A 10 -5.42 -4.64 -0.23
CA VAL A 10 -5.39 -6.09 -0.11
C VAL A 10 -5.61 -6.48 1.34
N GLU A 11 -6.67 -7.23 1.57
CA GLU A 11 -7.05 -7.81 2.86
C GLU A 11 -6.57 -9.25 2.89
N MET A 12 -5.73 -9.63 3.85
CA MET A 12 -5.21 -11.00 3.98
C MET A 12 -5.56 -11.59 5.35
N TRP A 13 -6.23 -12.75 5.34
CA TRP A 13 -6.67 -13.47 6.55
C TRP A 13 -6.03 -14.86 6.67
N GLY A 14 -5.90 -15.36 7.90
CA GLY A 14 -5.26 -16.65 8.19
C GLY A 14 -3.74 -16.64 7.98
N CYS A 15 -3.12 -15.47 8.15
CA CYS A 15 -1.67 -15.30 8.02
C CYS A 15 -0.90 -15.99 9.15
N CYS A 16 0.33 -16.41 8.88
CA CYS A 16 1.21 -17.01 9.88
C CYS A 16 1.63 -15.97 10.94
N LYS A 17 1.21 -16.15 12.21
CA LYS A 17 1.46 -15.22 13.31
C LYS A 17 2.93 -14.87 13.51
N ASP A 18 3.79 -15.88 13.51
CA ASP A 18 5.24 -15.71 13.71
C ASP A 18 5.88 -14.89 12.58
N THR A 19 5.35 -15.01 11.36
CA THR A 19 5.77 -14.21 10.21
C THR A 19 5.35 -12.76 10.38
N ILE A 20 4.07 -12.51 10.68
CA ILE A 20 3.49 -11.17 10.68
C ILE A 20 3.80 -10.35 11.95
N ASP A 21 4.28 -10.99 13.03
CA ASP A 21 4.77 -10.31 14.23
C ASP A 21 6.30 -10.07 14.24
N ASN A 22 7.02 -10.53 13.21
CA ASN A 22 8.47 -10.39 13.12
C ASN A 22 8.86 -9.26 12.15
N MET A 23 9.34 -8.15 12.72
CA MET A 23 9.76 -6.96 11.96
C MET A 23 10.75 -7.25 10.84
N ASN A 24 11.74 -8.13 11.09
CA ASN A 24 12.79 -8.41 10.11
C ASN A 24 12.24 -9.23 8.94
N ILE A 25 11.36 -10.19 9.23
CA ILE A 25 10.68 -10.97 8.18
C ILE A 25 9.76 -10.07 7.35
N VAL A 26 8.96 -9.22 7.99
CA VAL A 26 8.09 -8.26 7.28
C VAL A 26 8.91 -7.31 6.40
N LYS A 27 10.05 -6.80 6.90
CA LYS A 27 10.97 -5.97 6.12
C LYS A 27 11.53 -6.70 4.89
N GLU A 28 11.90 -7.97 5.05
CA GLU A 28 12.38 -8.82 3.95
C GLU A 28 11.26 -9.08 2.93
N ILE A 29 10.03 -9.35 3.38
CA ILE A 29 8.87 -9.56 2.51
C ILE A 29 8.57 -8.31 1.69
N LEU A 30 8.57 -7.12 2.31
CA LEU A 30 8.41 -5.85 1.59
C LEU A 30 9.49 -5.68 0.53
N THR A 31 10.75 -5.94 0.88
CA THR A 31 11.88 -5.83 -0.06
C THR A 31 11.67 -6.77 -1.25
N LYS A 32 11.43 -8.05 -1.00
CA LYS A 32 11.23 -9.06 -2.06
C LYS A 32 9.96 -8.85 -2.87
N ALA A 33 8.90 -8.29 -2.28
CA ALA A 33 7.69 -7.91 -3.01
C ALA A 33 7.98 -6.82 -4.06
N THR A 34 8.91 -5.91 -3.76
CA THR A 34 9.31 -4.85 -4.69
C THR A 34 10.22 -5.40 -5.80
N GLU A 35 11.11 -6.33 -5.46
CA GLU A 35 12.00 -7.02 -6.41
C GLU A 35 11.21 -7.92 -7.39
N SER A 36 10.17 -8.61 -6.91
CA SER A 36 9.37 -9.54 -7.73
C SER A 36 8.68 -8.84 -8.90
N ILE A 37 8.32 -7.56 -8.73
CA ILE A 37 7.73 -6.70 -9.76
C ILE A 37 8.75 -5.78 -10.43
N LYS A 38 10.04 -5.90 -10.09
CA LYS A 38 11.14 -5.06 -10.58
C LYS A 38 10.88 -3.56 -10.40
N ALA A 39 10.21 -3.19 -9.31
CA ALA A 39 10.02 -1.79 -8.95
C ALA A 39 11.33 -1.23 -8.35
N THR A 40 11.59 0.05 -8.61
CA THR A 40 12.74 0.75 -8.02
C THR A 40 12.46 1.06 -6.56
N LEU A 41 13.07 0.29 -5.67
CA LEU A 41 13.03 0.50 -4.23
C LEU A 41 13.94 1.67 -3.82
N VAL A 42 13.41 2.59 -3.03
CA VAL A 42 14.14 3.73 -2.45
C VAL A 42 14.55 3.44 -1.02
N ASP A 43 13.61 3.00 -0.18
CA ASP A 43 13.88 2.65 1.22
C ASP A 43 12.79 1.71 1.77
N VAL A 44 13.09 1.02 2.88
CA VAL A 44 12.12 0.24 3.66
C VAL A 44 12.25 0.56 5.14
N VAL A 45 11.15 1.09 5.69
CA VAL A 45 11.02 1.42 7.11
C VAL A 45 9.99 0.50 7.74
N CYS A 46 10.32 -0.09 8.89
CA CYS A 46 9.41 -0.92 9.66
C CYS A 46 9.47 -0.56 11.14
N HIS A 47 8.35 -0.75 11.83
CA HIS A 47 8.22 -0.60 13.27
C HIS A 47 7.36 -1.74 13.81
N ARG A 48 7.88 -2.47 14.80
CA ARG A 48 7.09 -3.44 15.57
C ARG A 48 6.56 -2.77 16.83
N PHE A 49 5.27 -2.91 17.07
CA PHE A 49 4.58 -2.39 18.24
C PHE A 49 4.63 -3.37 19.41
N SER A 50 4.25 -2.86 20.58
CA SER A 50 4.04 -3.66 21.79
C SER A 50 2.54 -3.76 22.07
N PRO A 51 2.01 -4.96 22.37
CA PRO A 51 2.74 -6.22 22.56
C PRO A 51 3.13 -6.96 21.26
N TYR A 52 2.43 -6.69 20.15
CA TYR A 52 2.62 -7.35 18.85
C TYR A 52 2.23 -6.41 17.71
N GLY A 53 2.49 -6.84 16.47
CA GLY A 53 2.09 -6.17 15.24
C GLY A 53 3.20 -5.32 14.65
N VAL A 54 3.21 -5.21 13.34
CA VAL A 54 4.23 -4.52 12.55
C VAL A 54 3.54 -3.57 11.57
N THR A 55 4.03 -2.34 11.50
CA THR A 55 3.79 -1.45 10.36
C THR A 55 5.08 -1.36 9.54
N GLY A 56 4.96 -1.48 8.23
CA GLY A 56 6.09 -1.34 7.32
C GLY A 56 5.69 -0.63 6.03
N VAL A 57 6.64 0.11 5.45
CA VAL A 57 6.46 0.79 4.18
C VAL A 57 7.74 0.63 3.35
N ALA A 58 7.59 0.08 2.15
CA ALA A 58 8.57 0.18 1.08
C ALA A 58 8.25 1.42 0.24
N ILE A 59 9.17 2.39 0.26
CA ILE A 59 9.09 3.62 -0.53
C ILE A 59 9.64 3.29 -1.92
N LEU A 60 8.83 3.52 -2.96
CA LEU A 60 9.22 3.36 -4.35
C LEU A 60 9.50 4.74 -4.96
N ALA A 61 10.16 4.78 -6.12
CA ALA A 61 10.52 6.04 -6.79
C ALA A 61 9.35 7.04 -6.92
N GLU A 62 8.13 6.56 -7.15
CA GLU A 62 6.93 7.41 -7.36
C GLU A 62 5.68 6.90 -6.61
N SER A 63 5.83 5.90 -5.72
CA SER A 63 4.69 5.19 -5.10
C SER A 63 5.11 4.42 -3.84
N HIS A 64 4.36 3.41 -3.40
CA HIS A 64 4.68 2.67 -2.18
C HIS A 64 4.03 1.28 -2.12
N ILE A 65 4.58 0.43 -1.25
CA ILE A 65 3.90 -0.73 -0.69
C ILE A 65 3.88 -0.56 0.83
N SER A 66 2.72 -0.55 1.47
CA SER A 66 2.60 -0.53 2.93
C SER A 66 1.93 -1.77 3.48
N VAL A 67 2.25 -2.11 4.72
CA VAL A 67 1.71 -3.25 5.43
C VAL A 67 1.43 -2.88 6.89
N HIS A 68 0.29 -3.33 7.39
CA HIS A 68 -0.09 -3.29 8.80
C HIS A 68 -0.54 -4.69 9.23
N THR A 69 0.01 -5.21 10.32
CA THR A 69 -0.29 -6.57 10.78
C THR A 69 -0.97 -6.58 12.15
N TRP A 70 -1.89 -7.53 12.32
CA TRP A 70 -2.54 -7.87 13.59
C TRP A 70 -2.40 -9.38 13.85
N PRO A 71 -1.29 -9.81 14.48
CA PRO A 71 -1.01 -11.23 14.77
C PRO A 71 -2.12 -11.92 15.57
N GLU A 72 -2.78 -11.20 16.47
CA GLU A 72 -3.90 -11.69 17.28
C GLU A 72 -5.13 -12.08 16.45
N TYR A 73 -5.26 -11.54 15.22
CA TYR A 73 -6.35 -11.82 14.29
C TYR A 73 -5.88 -12.58 13.04
N GLU A 74 -4.61 -12.98 12.97
CA GLU A 74 -4.02 -13.62 11.77
C GLU A 74 -4.23 -12.77 10.51
N TYR A 75 -4.19 -11.44 10.68
CA TYR A 75 -4.63 -10.50 9.67
C TYR A 75 -3.51 -9.55 9.26
N THR A 76 -3.48 -9.23 7.96
CA THR A 76 -2.58 -8.24 7.38
C THR A 76 -3.33 -7.38 6.38
N ALA A 77 -3.25 -6.06 6.55
CA ALA A 77 -3.69 -5.07 5.58
C ALA A 77 -2.49 -4.64 4.73
N VAL A 78 -2.62 -4.66 3.41
CA VAL A 78 -1.57 -4.25 2.47
C VAL A 78 -2.10 -3.24 1.46
N ASP A 79 -1.37 -2.16 1.26
CA ASP A 79 -1.60 -1.20 0.19
C ASP A 79 -0.48 -1.34 -0.84
N ILE A 80 -0.81 -1.54 -2.12
CA ILE A 80 0.18 -1.62 -3.21
C ILE A 80 -0.17 -0.57 -4.24
N PHE A 81 0.54 0.54 -4.21
CA PHE A 81 0.38 1.61 -5.17
C PHE A 81 1.55 1.56 -6.17
N ILE A 82 1.25 1.48 -7.47
CA ILE A 82 2.24 1.41 -8.55
C ILE A 82 1.93 2.45 -9.62
N CYS A 83 2.92 3.28 -9.94
CA CYS A 83 2.89 4.30 -10.99
C CYS A 83 3.61 3.84 -12.27
N SER A 84 3.24 2.67 -12.80
CA SER A 84 3.84 2.12 -14.04
C SER A 84 2.81 1.39 -14.89
N SER A 85 2.93 1.47 -16.22
CA SER A 85 1.99 0.85 -17.17
C SER A 85 2.32 -0.59 -17.47
N THR A 86 3.54 -1.01 -17.14
CA THR A 86 4.05 -2.35 -17.44
C THR A 86 4.07 -3.23 -16.20
N ILE A 87 3.95 -2.65 -15.00
CA ILE A 87 3.96 -3.40 -13.75
C ILE A 87 2.52 -3.66 -13.31
N ASN A 88 2.23 -4.92 -12.99
CA ASN A 88 0.95 -5.33 -12.42
C ASN A 88 1.06 -5.42 -10.89
N PRO A 89 0.35 -4.58 -10.10
CA PRO A 89 0.42 -4.61 -8.64
C PRO A 89 -0.08 -5.95 -8.04
N HIS A 90 -0.91 -6.70 -8.76
CA HIS A 90 -1.39 -8.02 -8.32
C HIS A 90 -0.27 -9.06 -8.20
N ASP A 91 0.84 -8.88 -8.92
CA ASP A 91 1.99 -9.78 -8.84
C ASP A 91 2.69 -9.63 -7.47
N ALA A 92 2.83 -8.40 -6.98
CA ALA A 92 3.31 -8.12 -5.62
C ALA A 92 2.33 -8.61 -4.55
N ALA A 93 1.02 -8.41 -4.74
CA ALA A 93 0.00 -8.93 -3.82
C ALA A 93 0.06 -10.46 -3.72
N SER A 94 0.21 -11.15 -4.86
CA SER A 94 0.32 -12.61 -4.92
C SER A 94 1.56 -13.12 -4.20
N TYR A 95 2.70 -12.43 -4.37
CA TYR A 95 3.92 -12.73 -3.63
C TYR A 95 3.72 -12.57 -2.12
N MET A 96 3.15 -11.44 -1.69
CA MET A 96 2.95 -11.14 -0.26
C MET A 96 1.97 -12.11 0.39
N ALA A 97 0.88 -12.48 -0.29
CA ALA A 97 -0.07 -13.48 0.21
C ALA A 97 0.60 -14.84 0.46
N GLN A 98 1.47 -15.29 -0.45
CA GLN A 98 2.24 -16.51 -0.27
C GLN A 98 3.24 -16.39 0.89
N ALA A 99 3.97 -15.26 0.96
CA ALA A 99 5.00 -15.04 1.98
C ALA A 99 4.41 -14.93 3.40
N PHE A 100 3.21 -14.35 3.54
CA PHE A 100 2.48 -14.30 4.80
C PHE A 100 1.68 -15.57 5.11
N CYS A 101 1.69 -16.56 4.21
CA CYS A 101 0.90 -17.80 4.30
C CYS A 101 -0.61 -17.55 4.44
N ALA A 102 -1.13 -16.46 3.85
CA ALA A 102 -2.53 -16.09 3.91
C ALA A 102 -3.43 -17.21 3.36
N LYS A 103 -4.56 -17.45 4.02
CA LYS A 103 -5.57 -18.43 3.59
C LYS A 103 -6.63 -17.81 2.70
N GLU A 104 -6.98 -16.57 2.99
CA GLU A 104 -7.98 -15.82 2.25
C GLU A 104 -7.41 -14.46 1.89
N THR A 105 -7.74 -13.98 0.69
CA THR A 105 -7.29 -12.69 0.20
C THR A 105 -8.42 -12.03 -0.56
N SER A 106 -8.68 -10.75 -0.26
CA SER A 106 -9.59 -9.92 -1.06
C SER A 106 -8.87 -8.65 -1.52
N ILE A 107 -9.21 -8.18 -2.72
CA ILE A 107 -8.52 -7.07 -3.37
C ILE A 107 -9.55 -6.06 -3.89
N LEU A 108 -9.36 -4.79 -3.53
CA LEU A 108 -10.04 -3.66 -4.11
C LEU A 108 -9.05 -2.83 -4.91
N GLU A 109 -9.39 -2.45 -6.15
CA GLU A 109 -8.50 -1.69 -7.03
C GLU A 109 -9.05 -0.30 -7.35
N PHE A 110 -8.16 0.69 -7.27
CA PHE A 110 -8.41 2.08 -7.60
C PHE A 110 -7.43 2.56 -8.69
N LYS A 111 -7.98 3.29 -9.66
CA LYS A 111 -7.16 4.13 -10.55
C LYS A 111 -6.83 5.43 -9.84
N ARG A 112 -5.54 5.75 -9.69
CA ARG A 112 -5.07 6.99 -9.08
C ARG A 112 -4.74 7.99 -10.17
N GLY A 113 -5.29 9.21 -10.07
CA GLY A 113 -5.12 10.22 -11.12
C GLY A 113 -5.77 9.83 -12.45
N ASP A 114 -6.99 9.26 -12.40
CA ASP A 114 -7.77 8.89 -13.58
C ASP A 114 -8.13 10.12 -14.43
N PHE A 115 -7.66 10.14 -15.67
CA PHE A 115 -7.87 11.26 -16.59
C PHE A 115 -9.24 11.23 -17.26
N LEU A 116 -9.92 10.08 -17.26
CA LEU A 116 -11.27 9.92 -17.81
C LEU A 116 -12.32 10.38 -16.81
N SER A 117 -12.14 10.11 -15.52
CA SER A 117 -13.02 10.65 -14.46
C SER A 117 -12.86 12.16 -14.28
N LYS A 118 -11.70 12.73 -14.64
CA LYS A 118 -11.49 14.19 -14.71
C LYS A 118 -12.35 14.88 -15.78
N LYS A 119 -12.75 14.18 -16.83
CA LYS A 119 -13.78 14.68 -17.74
C LYS A 119 -15.13 14.55 -17.03
N ILE A 120 -15.37 15.40 -16.03
CA ILE A 120 -16.71 15.67 -15.51
C ILE A 120 -17.52 16.11 -16.73
N PRO A 121 -18.51 15.32 -17.20
CA PRO A 121 -19.53 15.86 -18.09
C PRO A 121 -20.23 16.95 -17.30
N ASP A 122 -20.40 18.14 -17.88
CA ASP A 122 -21.07 19.30 -17.27
C ASP A 122 -22.05 18.93 -16.14
N GLY A 123 -21.71 19.29 -14.90
CA GLY A 123 -22.67 19.34 -13.80
C GLY A 123 -22.69 18.16 -12.82
N LYS A 124 -21.72 18.15 -11.90
CA LYS A 124 -21.91 18.22 -10.43
C LYS A 124 -20.57 17.95 -9.76
N GLN A 125 -19.84 19.02 -9.43
CA GLN A 125 -18.83 18.95 -8.39
C GLN A 125 -19.54 18.52 -7.10
N ILE A 126 -19.11 17.40 -6.52
CA ILE A 126 -19.33 17.18 -5.10
C ILE A 126 -18.26 18.05 -4.42
N GLU A 127 -18.62 19.30 -4.12
CA GLU A 127 -17.83 20.12 -3.21
C GLU A 127 -17.87 19.45 -1.84
N LEU A 128 -16.79 18.73 -1.50
CA LEU A 128 -16.44 18.60 -0.09
C LEU A 128 -16.15 20.03 0.39
N ASN A 129 -17.01 20.57 1.25
CA ASN A 129 -16.78 21.81 1.98
C ASN A 129 -15.56 21.63 2.90
N MET A 130 -14.36 21.58 2.32
CA MET A 130 -13.13 21.83 3.04
C MET A 130 -13.06 23.34 3.16
N GLY A 131 -13.56 23.86 4.30
CA GLY A 131 -13.23 25.22 4.71
C GLY A 131 -11.73 25.39 4.55
N VAL A 132 -11.33 26.35 3.73
CA VAL A 132 -9.94 26.61 3.36
C VAL A 132 -9.17 26.89 4.65
N LEU A 133 -8.56 25.86 5.23
CA LEU A 133 -7.51 26.04 6.21
C LEU A 133 -6.34 26.58 5.41
N ASN A 134 -6.10 27.89 5.53
CA ASN A 134 -4.86 28.51 5.07
C ASN A 134 -3.70 27.76 5.71
N CYS A 135 -3.07 26.85 4.97
CA CYS A 135 -1.77 26.30 5.32
C CYS A 135 -0.74 27.43 5.23
N GLN A 136 -0.60 28.19 6.31
CA GLN A 136 0.62 28.93 6.55
C GLN A 136 1.69 27.90 6.88
N SER A 137 2.70 27.79 6.02
CA SER A 137 3.89 26.99 6.26
C SER A 137 4.50 27.36 7.62
N PRO A 138 4.75 26.41 8.53
CA PRO A 138 5.53 26.72 9.72
C PRO A 138 6.96 27.03 9.25
N THR A 139 7.41 28.24 9.53
CA THR A 139 8.83 28.56 9.50
C THR A 139 9.44 27.82 10.69
N TYR A 140 10.18 26.75 10.43
CA TYR A 140 10.97 26.09 11.47
C TYR A 140 12.05 27.08 11.95
N LEU A 141 12.01 27.41 13.24
CA LEU A 141 13.11 28.02 13.99
C LEU A 141 13.70 26.96 14.92
#